data_AF-A0A1X1D3C4-F1
#
_entry.id   AF-A0A1X1D3C4-F1
#
_cell.length_a   1.000
_cell.length_b   1.000
_cell.length_c   1.000
_cell.angle_alpha   90.00
_cell.angle_beta   90.00
_cell.angle_gamma   90.00
#
_symmetry.space_group_name_H-M   'P 1'
#
loop_
_entity.id
_entity.type
_entity.pdbx_description
1 polymer ?
#
loop_
_entity_poly.entity_id
_entity_poly.type
_entity_poly.pdbx_seq_one_letter_code
_entity_poly.pdbx_strand_id
1 'polypeptide(L)'
;MFKLGLRVYENKINKDASEKTLDQKLKFIAKNVLVSGFITDAIFGIQKETVGPGKVIKNEMMLDPEWVKAVNERVAGKLQEYFK
;
A
#
# COMPACT_ATOMS: atom_id res chain seq x y z
N MET A 1 11.07 16.82 38.27
CA MET A 1 11.64 16.10 37.10
C MET A 1 11.67 14.58 37.27
N PHE A 2 12.18 14.02 38.37
CA PHE A 2 12.30 12.55 38.57
C PHE A 2 11.02 11.73 38.34
N LYS A 3 9.86 12.19 38.86
CA LYS A 3 8.56 11.49 38.67
C LYS A 3 8.07 11.46 37.21
N LEU A 4 8.43 12.46 36.41
CA LEU A 4 8.07 12.50 34.99
C LEU A 4 8.95 11.55 34.19
N GLY A 5 10.25 11.47 34.51
CA GLY A 5 11.19 10.54 33.89
C GLY A 5 10.81 9.07 34.10
N LEU A 6 10.42 8.72 35.33
CA LEU A 6 9.93 7.38 35.67
C LEU A 6 8.66 7.02 34.89
N ARG A 7 7.70 7.94 34.81
CA ARG A 7 6.45 7.71 34.05
C ARG A 7 6.69 7.55 32.55
N VAL A 8 7.62 8.30 31.98
CA VAL A 8 8.01 8.16 30.56
C VAL A 8 8.71 6.83 30.31
N TYR A 9 9.57 6.40 31.24
CA TYR A 9 10.27 5.12 31.17
C TYR A 9 9.31 3.92 31.24
N GLU A 10 8.39 3.92 32.21
CA GLU A 10 7.35 2.90 32.35
C GLU A 10 6.43 2.85 31.12
N ASN A 11 6.03 4.00 30.57
CA ASN A 11 5.24 4.08 29.34
C ASN A 11 5.97 3.53 28.12
N LYS A 12 7.29 3.71 28.04
CA LYS A 12 8.10 3.18 26.95
C LYS A 12 8.18 1.65 27.03
N ILE A 13 8.45 1.09 28.20
CA ILE A 13 8.46 -0.36 28.42
C ILE A 13 7.11 -0.98 28.07
N ASN A 14 6.01 -0.37 28.52
CA ASN A 14 4.67 -0.86 28.21
C ASN A 14 4.32 -0.79 26.71
N LYS A 15 4.81 0.22 25.99
CA LYS A 15 4.67 0.30 24.52
C LYS A 15 5.50 -0.75 23.81
N ASP A 16 6.76 -0.93 24.21
CA ASP A 16 7.69 -1.88 23.60
C ASP A 16 7.21 -3.33 23.80
N ALA A 17 6.55 -3.64 24.92
CA ALA A 17 5.93 -4.95 25.17
C ALA A 17 4.74 -5.27 24.24
N SER A 18 4.08 -4.25 23.68
CA SER A 18 2.98 -4.39 22.72
C SER A 18 3.44 -4.29 21.26
N GLU A 19 4.73 -4.01 21.03
CA GLU A 19 5.24 -3.80 19.68
C GLU A 19 5.30 -5.12 18.92
N LYS A 20 4.62 -5.14 17.77
CA LYS A 20 4.73 -6.25 16.82
C LYS A 20 6.19 -6.37 16.39
N THR A 21 6.69 -7.61 16.35
CA THR A 21 8.05 -7.88 15.86
C THR A 21 8.20 -7.43 14.41
N LEU A 22 9.43 -7.19 13.97
CA LEU A 22 9.71 -6.80 12.59
C LEU A 22 9.10 -7.80 11.59
N ASP A 23 9.22 -9.09 11.86
CA ASP A 23 8.63 -10.16 11.04
C ASP A 23 7.09 -10.07 10.96
N GLN A 24 6.42 -9.82 12.10
CA GLN A 24 4.97 -9.61 12.12
C GLN A 24 4.54 -8.35 11.35
N LYS A 25 5.32 -7.28 11.44
CA LYS A 25 5.09 -6.04 10.68
C LYS A 25 5.25 -6.31 9.18
N LEU A 26 6.32 -6.99 8.76
CA LEU A 26 6.57 -7.36 7.36
C LEU A 26 5.46 -8.29 6.80
N LYS A 27 5.05 -9.31 7.56
CA LYS A 27 3.96 -10.20 7.19
C LYS A 27 2.64 -9.47 7.02
N PHE A 28 2.36 -8.46 7.86
CA PHE A 28 1.18 -7.63 7.74
C PHE A 28 1.20 -6.77 6.49
N ILE A 29 2.34 -6.15 6.18
CA ILE A 29 2.53 -5.36 4.94
C ILE A 29 2.33 -6.26 3.71
N ALA A 30 3.00 -7.41 3.67
CA ALA A 30 2.87 -8.35 2.55
C ALA A 30 1.42 -8.83 2.37
N LYS A 31 0.74 -9.20 3.46
CA LYS A 31 -0.67 -9.60 3.42
C LYS A 31 -1.55 -8.48 2.88
N ASN A 32 -1.36 -7.26 3.34
CA ASN A 32 -2.16 -6.13 2.90
C ASN A 32 -1.98 -5.84 1.42
N VAL A 33 -0.74 -5.90 0.92
CA VAL A 33 -0.43 -5.71 -0.52
C VAL A 33 -1.09 -6.78 -1.38
N LEU A 34 -1.05 -8.05 -0.95
CA LEU A 34 -1.68 -9.14 -1.70
C LEU A 34 -3.20 -9.01 -1.74
N VAL A 35 -3.82 -8.71 -0.59
CA VAL A 35 -5.27 -8.56 -0.49
C VAL A 35 -5.75 -7.33 -1.26
N SER A 36 -5.03 -6.20 -1.18
CA SER A 36 -5.40 -5.00 -1.94
C SER A 36 -5.26 -5.21 -3.44
N GLY A 37 -4.22 -5.92 -3.90
CA GLY A 37 -4.08 -6.31 -5.30
C GLY A 37 -5.27 -7.14 -5.79
N PHE A 38 -5.62 -8.20 -5.06
CA PHE A 38 -6.76 -9.06 -5.39
C PHE A 38 -8.09 -8.29 -5.44
N ILE A 39 -8.36 -7.44 -4.44
CA ILE A 39 -9.58 -6.62 -4.39
C ILE A 39 -9.62 -5.65 -5.57
N THR A 40 -8.49 -5.04 -5.91
CA THR A 40 -8.40 -4.09 -7.03
C THR A 40 -8.73 -4.78 -8.35
N ASP A 41 -8.17 -5.96 -8.61
CA ASP A 41 -8.46 -6.74 -9.81
C ASP A 41 -9.93 -7.16 -9.89
N ALA A 42 -10.50 -7.60 -8.77
CA ALA A 42 -11.92 -7.96 -8.70
C ALA A 42 -12.84 -6.75 -9.01
N ILE A 43 -12.51 -5.58 -8.46
CA ILE A 43 -13.23 -4.34 -8.74
C ILE A 43 -13.11 -3.97 -10.22
N PHE A 44 -11.92 -4.04 -10.81
CA PHE A 44 -11.71 -3.77 -12.23
C PHE A 44 -12.52 -4.74 -13.12
N GLY A 45 -12.55 -6.03 -12.78
CA GLY A 45 -13.36 -7.03 -13.47
C GLY A 45 -14.85 -6.70 -13.45
N ILE A 46 -15.40 -6.43 -12.25
CA ILE A 46 -16.80 -6.03 -12.09
C ILE A 46 -17.10 -4.73 -12.85
N GLN A 47 -16.22 -3.74 -12.76
CA GLN A 47 -16.39 -2.46 -13.46
C GLN A 47 -16.45 -2.65 -14.99
N LYS A 48 -15.63 -3.53 -15.55
CA LYS A 48 -15.62 -3.82 -16.99
C LYS A 48 -16.94 -4.42 -17.48
N GLU A 49 -17.61 -5.21 -16.65
CA GLU A 49 -18.88 -5.87 -17.00
C GLU A 49 -20.10 -5.00 -16.70
N THR A 50 -20.04 -4.18 -15.66
CA THR A 50 -21.23 -3.48 -15.12
C THR A 50 -21.30 -1.99 -15.46
N VAL A 51 -20.18 -1.34 -15.75
CA VAL A 51 -20.15 0.11 -15.97
C VAL A 51 -20.23 0.41 -17.47
N GLY A 52 -21.31 1.07 -17.87
CA GLY A 52 -21.44 1.61 -19.22
C GLY A 52 -20.33 2.62 -19.53
N PRO A 53 -19.60 2.50 -20.66
CA PRO A 53 -18.46 3.37 -20.99
C PRO A 53 -18.76 4.88 -20.96
N GLY A 54 -20.00 5.27 -21.21
CA GLY A 54 -20.45 6.66 -21.16
C GLY A 54 -20.72 7.21 -19.74
N LYS A 55 -20.70 6.36 -18.71
CA LYS A 55 -20.88 6.74 -17.29
C LYS A 55 -19.57 6.76 -16.51
N VAL A 56 -18.46 6.35 -17.12
CA VAL A 56 -17.12 6.44 -16.53
C VAL A 56 -16.69 7.90 -16.59
N ILE A 57 -16.45 8.52 -15.43
CA ILE A 57 -15.75 9.81 -15.39
C ILE A 57 -14.34 9.54 -15.90
N LYS A 58 -14.09 9.94 -17.15
CA LYS A 58 -12.80 9.77 -17.79
C LYS A 58 -11.84 10.78 -17.18
N ASN A 59 -11.03 10.32 -16.22
CA ASN A 59 -9.91 11.11 -15.74
C ASN A 59 -8.94 11.28 -16.92
N GLU A 60 -8.68 12.52 -17.36
CA GLU A 60 -7.85 12.82 -18.54
C GLU A 60 -6.48 12.12 -18.49
N MET A 61 -5.91 11.98 -17.30
CA MET A 61 -4.62 11.30 -17.09
C MET A 61 -4.67 9.78 -17.33
N MET A 62 -5.82 9.13 -17.16
CA MET A 62 -5.99 7.69 -17.40
C MET A 62 -6.47 7.38 -18.83
N LEU A 63 -6.81 8.40 -19.60
CA LEU A 63 -7.08 8.28 -21.03
C LEU A 63 -5.82 8.34 -21.88
N ASP A 64 -4.70 8.78 -21.29
CA ASP A 64 -3.42 8.81 -21.97
C ASP A 64 -3.02 7.38 -22.38
N PRO A 65 -2.89 7.08 -23.69
CA PRO A 65 -2.45 5.78 -24.17
C PRO A 65 -1.08 5.37 -23.61
N GLU A 66 -0.24 6.34 -23.22
CA GLU A 66 1.08 6.11 -22.65
C GLU A 66 1.04 5.88 -21.14
N TRP A 67 -0.09 6.09 -20.46
CA TRP A 67 -0.20 5.93 -19.00
C TRP A 67 0.26 4.56 -18.51
N VAL A 68 -0.19 3.49 -19.18
CA VAL A 68 0.19 2.12 -18.83
C VAL A 68 1.69 1.90 -18.98
N LYS A 69 2.29 2.47 -20.04
CA LYS A 69 3.72 2.38 -20.29
C LYS A 69 4.51 3.17 -19.25
N ALA A 70 4.11 4.40 -18.93
CA ALA A 70 4.75 5.25 -17.92
C ALA A 70 4.68 4.64 -16.51
N VAL A 71 3.56 4.03 -16.16
CA VAL A 71 3.42 3.30 -14.89
C VAL A 71 4.35 2.09 -14.87
N ASN A 72 4.37 1.28 -15.93
CA ASN A 72 5.22 0.09 -16.02
C ASN A 72 6.72 0.45 -15.97
N GLU A 73 7.16 1.49 -16.68
CA GLU A 73 8.54 1.97 -16.65
C GLU A 73 8.93 2.47 -15.25
N ARG A 74 8.03 3.18 -14.56
CA ARG A 74 8.26 3.65 -13.18
C ARG A 74 8.35 2.50 -12.18
N VAL A 75 7.51 1.48 -12.34
CA VAL A 75 7.53 0.28 -11.50
C VAL A 75 8.80 -0.53 -11.77
N ALA A 76 9.15 -0.75 -13.04
CA ALA A 76 10.35 -1.47 -13.44
C ALA A 76 11.63 -0.76 -12.98
N GLY A 77 11.72 0.56 -13.14
CA GLY A 77 12.87 1.35 -12.68
C GLY A 77 13.07 1.27 -11.17
N LYS A 78 11.98 1.33 -10.39
CA LYS A 78 12.05 1.12 -8.93
C LYS A 78 12.46 -0.30 -8.56
N LEU A 79 11.96 -1.31 -9.28
CA LEU A 79 12.33 -2.70 -9.00
C LEU A 79 13.80 -2.97 -9.33
N GLN A 80 14.34 -2.43 -10.43
CA GLN A 80 15.76 -2.54 -10.79
C GLN A 80 16.69 -1.90 -9.76
N GLU A 81 16.24 -0.84 -9.07
CA GLU A 81 17.01 -0.20 -8.01
C GLU A 81 17.21 -1.12 -6.79
N TYR A 82 16.24 -1.99 -6.51
CA TYR A 82 16.26 -2.89 -5.35
C TYR A 82 16.65 -4.34 -5.68
N PHE A 83 16.39 -4.81 -6.90
CA PHE A 83 16.60 -6.18 -7.35
C PHE A 83 17.39 -6.13 -8.66
N LYS A 84 18.71 -6.29 -8.55
CA LYS A 84 19.66 -6.28 -9.68
C LYS A 84 19.71 -7.64 -10.37
#